data_AF-L0DAY2-F1
#
_entry.id   AF-L0DAY2-F1
#
_cell.length_a   1.000
_cell.length_b   1.000
_cell.length_c   1.000
_cell.angle_alpha   90.00
_cell.angle_beta   90.00
_cell.angle_gamma   90.00
#
_symmetry.space_group_name_H-M   'P 1'
#
loop_
_entity.id
_entity.type
_entity.pdbx_description
1 polymer ?
#
loop_
_entity_poly.entity_id
_entity_poly.type
_entity_poly.pdbx_seq_one_letter_code
_entity_poly.pdbx_strand_id
1 'polypeptide(L)'
;MFDTLEDRREVGEVIRAFGLSPATTAADVTRLRPFAEIVKLLPRGRGGRSRHVSVMHRWTLTGRLNQKLESVQTGGIRCTSLLWVYEFFQRLTTADQPTTQANSQPTFPLQVRTSTQREKALARAERELDKLGV
;
A
#
# COMPACT_ATOMS: atom_id res chain seq x y z
N MET A 1 13.06 -17.60 13.12
CA MET A 1 13.92 -17.35 14.29
C MET A 1 14.31 -15.89 14.17
N PHE A 2 13.54 -15.00 14.79
CA PHE A 2 13.62 -13.54 14.59
C PHE A 2 14.66 -12.97 15.57
N ASP A 3 15.62 -12.22 15.03
CA ASP A 3 16.80 -11.75 15.75
C ASP A 3 16.46 -10.60 16.71
N THR A 4 16.81 -10.77 17.99
CA THR A 4 16.26 -9.98 19.12
C THR A 4 16.87 -8.57 19.24
N LEU A 5 17.97 -8.29 18.54
CA LEU A 5 18.66 -6.99 18.58
C LEU A 5 18.18 -6.02 17.48
N GLU A 6 17.81 -6.53 16.30
CA GLU A 6 17.14 -5.73 15.26
C GLU A 6 15.72 -5.34 15.70
N ASP A 7 15.01 -6.27 16.33
CA ASP A 7 13.66 -6.07 16.89
C ASP A 7 13.61 -4.87 17.87
N ARG A 8 14.63 -4.66 18.70
CA ARG A 8 14.67 -3.52 19.64
C ARG A 8 14.89 -2.16 18.97
N ARG A 9 15.69 -2.10 17.90
CA ARG A 9 15.96 -0.85 17.18
C ARG A 9 14.75 -0.44 16.34
N GLU A 10 14.16 -1.40 15.65
CA GLU A 10 12.96 -1.19 14.84
C GLU A 10 11.78 -0.72 15.71
N VAL A 11 11.56 -1.35 16.87
CA VAL A 11 10.53 -0.92 17.83
C VAL A 11 10.74 0.54 18.27
N GLY A 12 11.98 0.95 18.53
CA GLY A 12 12.31 2.33 18.89
C GLY A 12 12.06 3.36 17.77
N GLU A 13 12.18 2.96 16.50
CA GLU A 13 11.81 3.78 15.35
C GLU A 13 10.30 3.85 15.18
N VAL A 14 9.61 2.72 15.31
CA VAL A 14 8.14 2.68 15.22
C VAL A 14 7.49 3.56 16.29
N ILE A 15 7.98 3.47 17.53
CA ILE A 15 7.51 4.32 18.64
C ILE A 15 7.67 5.81 18.30
N ARG A 16 8.83 6.20 17.76
CA ARG A 16 9.08 7.59 17.36
C ARG A 16 8.21 8.03 16.19
N ALA A 17 8.07 7.18 15.18
CA ALA A 17 7.30 7.47 13.96
C ALA A 17 5.80 7.69 14.25
N PHE A 18 5.24 6.95 15.21
CA PHE A 18 3.82 7.06 15.59
C PHE A 18 3.59 7.91 16.85
N GLY A 19 4.63 8.53 17.42
CA GLY A 19 4.51 9.37 18.62
C GLY A 19 3.98 8.61 19.84
N LEU A 20 4.34 7.34 19.97
CA LEU A 20 3.91 6.49 21.07
C LEU A 20 4.75 6.74 22.33
N SER A 21 4.21 6.35 23.48
CA SER A 21 4.95 6.40 24.74
C SER A 21 6.24 5.58 24.65
N PRO A 22 7.37 6.04 25.21
CA PRO A 22 8.61 5.25 25.25
C PRO A 22 8.49 3.96 26.07
N ALA A 23 7.44 3.82 26.90
CA ALA A 23 7.13 2.59 27.61
C ALA A 23 6.47 1.51 26.73
N THR A 24 6.15 1.83 25.47
CA THR A 24 5.56 0.88 24.52
C THR A 24 6.54 -0.26 24.27
N THR A 25 6.05 -1.50 24.38
CA THR A 25 6.88 -2.70 24.23
C THR A 25 6.84 -3.23 22.79
N ALA A 26 7.78 -4.11 22.43
CA ALA A 26 7.76 -4.82 21.14
C ALA A 26 6.44 -5.58 20.90
N ALA A 27 5.87 -6.15 21.97
CA ALA A 27 4.57 -6.82 21.93
C ALA A 27 3.41 -5.88 21.56
N ASP A 28 3.48 -4.61 21.94
CA ASP A 28 2.42 -3.63 21.65
C ASP A 28 2.43 -3.16 20.20
N VAL A 29 3.61 -3.16 19.58
CA VAL A 29 3.83 -2.75 18.18
C VAL A 29 3.44 -3.88 17.22
N THR A 30 3.71 -5.13 17.59
CA THR A 30 3.36 -6.33 16.82
C THR A 30 1.90 -6.76 17.02
N ARG A 31 1.23 -6.29 18.08
CA ARG A 31 -0.19 -6.57 18.35
C ARG A 31 -1.08 -6.14 17.18
N LEU A 32 -1.89 -7.09 16.69
CA LEU A 32 -2.90 -6.82 15.67
C LEU A 32 -4.02 -5.92 16.23
N ARG A 33 -4.38 -4.90 15.44
CA ARG A 33 -5.48 -3.98 15.75
C ARG A 33 -6.38 -3.80 14.52
N PRO A 34 -7.69 -3.57 14.70
CA PRO A 34 -8.59 -3.24 13.60
C PRO A 34 -8.13 -1.99 12.83
N PHE A 35 -8.43 -1.93 11.52
CA PHE A 35 -8.06 -0.76 10.71
C PHE A 35 -8.61 0.57 11.26
N ALA A 36 -9.80 0.54 11.86
CA ALA A 36 -10.41 1.72 12.46
C ALA A 36 -9.58 2.30 13.62
N GLU A 37 -8.83 1.46 14.34
CA GLU A 37 -7.92 1.91 15.41
C GLU A 37 -6.60 2.41 14.85
N ILE A 38 -6.00 1.66 13.92
CA ILE A 38 -4.71 2.03 13.31
C ILE A 38 -4.77 3.41 12.66
N VAL A 39 -5.88 3.72 11.97
CA VAL A 39 -6.06 5.01 11.29
C VAL A 39 -6.00 6.20 12.25
N LYS A 40 -6.37 6.03 13.52
CA LYS A 40 -6.29 7.08 14.55
C LYS A 40 -4.85 7.36 15.00
N LEU A 41 -3.97 6.37 14.84
CA LEU A 41 -2.55 6.46 15.18
C LEU A 41 -1.71 7.03 14.03
N LEU A 42 -2.26 7.05 12.82
CA LEU A 42 -1.57 7.62 11.66
C LEU A 42 -1.42 9.14 11.79
N PRO A 43 -0.31 9.70 11.29
CA PRO A 43 -0.17 11.15 11.20
C PRO A 43 -1.28 11.75 10.34
N ARG A 44 -1.74 12.94 10.76
CA ARG A 44 -2.78 13.70 10.06
C ARG A 44 -2.30 14.10 8.66
N GLY A 45 -3.21 14.02 7.70
CA GLY A 45 -2.95 14.39 6.31
C GLY A 45 -2.96 15.90 6.09
N ARG A 46 -2.93 16.30 4.81
CA ARG A 46 -2.97 17.70 4.38
C ARG A 46 -4.19 18.43 4.98
N GLY A 47 -3.94 19.57 5.62
CA GLY A 47 -4.98 20.34 6.31
C GLY A 47 -5.43 19.74 7.65
N GLY A 48 -4.62 18.87 8.27
CA GLY A 48 -4.89 18.31 9.59
C GLY A 48 -6.01 17.27 9.64
N ARG A 49 -6.49 16.79 8.49
CA ARG A 49 -7.57 15.80 8.43
C ARG A 49 -7.05 14.40 8.76
N SER A 50 -7.83 13.66 9.54
CA SER A 50 -7.58 12.23 9.76
C SER A 50 -7.78 11.45 8.46
N ARG A 51 -7.08 10.33 8.31
CA ARG A 51 -7.34 9.43 7.17
C ARG A 51 -8.65 8.70 7.38
N HIS A 52 -9.31 8.33 6.30
CA HIS A 52 -10.49 7.47 6.36
C HIS A 52 -10.08 5.99 6.37
N VAL A 53 -10.87 5.13 7.03
CA VAL A 53 -10.60 3.67 7.10
C VAL A 53 -10.48 3.02 5.72
N SER A 54 -11.21 3.55 4.72
CA SER A 54 -11.12 3.07 3.33
C SER A 54 -9.72 3.16 2.72
N VAL A 55 -8.82 4.01 3.26
CA VAL A 55 -7.43 4.07 2.82
C VAL A 55 -6.69 2.77 3.15
N MET A 56 -6.93 2.20 4.34
CA MET A 56 -6.33 0.92 4.74
C MET A 56 -6.83 -0.24 3.87
N HIS A 57 -8.13 -0.27 3.60
CA HIS A 57 -8.71 -1.25 2.66
C HIS A 57 -8.10 -1.12 1.26
N ARG A 58 -7.88 0.10 0.78
CA ARG A 58 -7.23 0.33 -0.51
C ARG A 58 -5.79 -0.18 -0.52
N TRP A 59 -5.01 0.13 0.51
CA TRP A 59 -3.62 -0.34 0.60
C TRP A 59 -3.49 -1.85 0.71
N THR A 60 -4.46 -2.53 1.32
CA THR A 60 -4.43 -4.00 1.40
C THR A 60 -4.93 -4.69 0.13
N LEU A 61 -5.90 -4.10 -0.57
CA LEU A 61 -6.47 -4.68 -1.80
C LEU A 61 -5.64 -4.35 -3.04
N THR A 62 -5.49 -3.05 -3.34
CA THR A 62 -4.83 -2.56 -4.55
C THR A 62 -3.38 -2.17 -4.31
N GLY A 63 -3.03 -1.82 -3.07
CA GLY A 63 -1.72 -1.27 -2.76
C GLY A 63 -1.55 0.19 -3.17
N ARG A 64 -0.32 0.69 -3.05
CA ARG A 64 0.17 2.00 -3.50
C ARG A 64 1.62 1.86 -3.93
N LEU A 65 2.01 2.44 -5.06
CA LEU A 65 3.38 2.32 -5.63
C LEU A 65 3.85 0.85 -5.69
N ASN A 66 2.97 -0.07 -6.12
CA ASN A 66 3.18 -1.52 -6.15
C ASN A 66 3.47 -2.20 -4.80
N GLN A 67 3.37 -1.48 -3.68
CA GLN A 67 3.46 -2.03 -2.34
C GLN A 67 2.07 -2.28 -1.79
N LYS A 68 1.85 -3.42 -1.12
CA LYS A 68 0.60 -3.74 -0.42
C LYS A 68 0.83 -3.76 1.07
N LEU A 69 -0.18 -3.30 1.82
CA LEU A 69 -0.16 -3.38 3.28
C LEU A 69 -0.52 -4.81 3.72
N GLU A 70 0.23 -5.33 4.68
CA GLU A 70 -0.03 -6.63 5.30
C GLU A 70 -1.19 -6.54 6.29
N SER A 71 -2.06 -7.56 6.25
CA SER A 71 -3.25 -7.62 7.09
C SER A 71 -3.73 -9.05 7.27
N VAL A 72 -4.41 -9.29 8.39
CA VAL A 72 -5.08 -10.55 8.72
C VAL A 72 -6.57 -10.29 8.91
N GLN A 73 -7.41 -11.24 8.53
CA GLN A 73 -8.85 -11.17 8.76
C GLN A 73 -9.24 -12.10 9.91
N THR A 74 -9.87 -11.55 10.95
CA THR A 74 -10.32 -12.29 12.13
C THR A 74 -11.78 -11.95 12.39
N GLY A 75 -12.67 -12.95 12.33
CA GLY A 75 -14.10 -12.75 12.61
C GLY A 75 -14.78 -11.71 11.69
N GLY A 76 -14.36 -11.63 10.42
CA GLY A 76 -14.91 -10.66 9.46
C GLY A 76 -14.31 -9.25 9.55
N ILE A 77 -13.46 -8.97 10.55
CA ILE A 77 -12.77 -7.70 10.70
C ILE A 77 -11.35 -7.84 10.17
N ARG A 78 -10.88 -6.85 9.40
CA ARG A 78 -9.47 -6.77 8.98
C ARG A 78 -8.63 -6.02 10.01
N CYS A 79 -7.53 -6.64 10.37
CA CYS A 79 -6.58 -6.18 11.36
C CYS A 79 -5.16 -6.07 10.75
N THR A 80 -4.34 -5.19 11.29
CA THR A 80 -2.92 -5.05 10.96
C THR A 80 -2.14 -4.63 12.22
N SER A 81 -0.82 -4.71 12.19
CA SER A 81 0.06 -4.27 13.29
C SER A 81 0.71 -2.92 12.96
N LEU A 82 1.25 -2.23 13.96
CA LEU A 82 1.99 -0.99 13.72
C LEU A 82 3.32 -1.25 13.02
N LEU A 83 3.95 -2.41 13.28
CA LEU A 83 5.16 -2.85 12.61
C LEU A 83 4.94 -2.95 11.09
N TRP A 84 3.90 -3.68 10.67
CA TRP A 84 3.59 -3.84 9.24
C TRP A 84 3.26 -2.51 8.55
N VAL A 85 2.61 -1.58 9.26
CA VAL A 85 2.34 -0.24 8.73
C VAL A 85 3.63 0.55 8.58
N TYR A 86 4.55 0.45 9.54
CA TYR A 86 5.86 1.10 9.47
C TYR A 86 6.67 0.58 8.27
N GLU A 87 6.81 -0.73 8.13
CA GLU A 87 7.49 -1.38 7.01
C GLU A 87 6.84 -1.01 5.67
N PHE A 88 5.51 -0.96 5.61
CA PHE A 88 4.80 -0.50 4.43
C PHE A 88 5.18 0.94 4.06
N PHE A 89 5.26 1.85 5.03
CA PHE A 89 5.68 3.23 4.77
C PHE A 89 7.15 3.37 4.41
N GLN A 90 8.04 2.56 4.98
CA GLN A 90 9.43 2.49 4.56
C GLN A 90 9.52 2.06 3.09
N ARG A 91 8.84 0.96 2.71
CA ARG A 91 8.76 0.48 1.33
C ARG A 91 8.21 1.54 0.37
N LEU A 92 7.18 2.29 0.78
CA LEU A 92 6.67 3.41 -0.02
C LEU A 92 7.69 4.53 -0.19
N THR A 93 8.42 4.88 0.88
CA THR A 93 9.41 5.95 0.85
C THR A 93 10.57 5.59 -0.06
N THR A 94 11.04 4.35 0.01
CA THR A 94 12.08 3.83 -0.89
C THR A 94 11.61 3.81 -2.35
N ALA A 95 10.35 3.46 -2.61
CA ALA A 95 9.78 3.42 -3.96
C ALA A 95 9.50 4.81 -4.57
N ASP A 96 9.31 5.83 -3.74
CA ASP A 96 9.05 7.22 -4.17
C ASP A 96 10.35 7.99 -4.46
N GLN A 97 11.49 7.54 -3.90
CA GLN A 97 12.78 8.12 -4.23
C GLN A 97 13.12 7.82 -5.70
N PRO A 98 13.44 8.85 -6.52
CA PRO A 98 13.89 8.63 -7.88
C PRO A 98 15.26 7.95 -7.83
N THR A 99 15.28 6.62 -7.88
CA THR A 99 16.51 5.88 -8.09
C THR A 99 17.04 6.20 -9.48
N THR A 100 18.14 6.94 -9.52
CA THR A 100 19.05 7.07 -10.68
C THR A 100 19.62 5.72 -11.15
N GLN A 101 19.24 4.59 -10.53
CA GLN A 101 19.69 3.27 -10.94
C GLN A 101 18.64 2.58 -11.82
N ALA A 102 18.88 2.72 -13.12
CA ALA A 102 18.48 1.75 -14.12
C ALA A 102 18.94 0.35 -13.69
N ASN A 103 18.00 -0.57 -13.45
CA ASN A 103 18.17 -1.95 -13.93
C ASN A 103 16.82 -2.68 -14.06
N SER A 104 16.43 -2.83 -15.34
CA SER A 104 15.84 -4.03 -15.96
C SER A 104 14.64 -4.73 -15.31
N GLN A 105 13.44 -4.20 -15.59
CA GLN A 105 12.46 -4.94 -16.40
C GLN A 105 11.67 -3.92 -17.24
N PRO A 106 11.48 -4.12 -18.56
CA PRO A 106 10.43 -3.42 -19.27
C PRO A 106 9.10 -3.94 -18.73
N THR A 107 8.61 -3.33 -17.65
CA THR A 107 7.19 -3.42 -17.33
C THR A 107 6.50 -2.68 -18.47
N PHE A 108 6.04 -3.44 -19.47
CA PHE A 108 5.10 -2.90 -20.43
C PHE A 108 4.01 -2.20 -19.62
N PRO A 109 3.80 -0.89 -19.78
CA PRO A 109 2.70 -0.25 -19.10
C PRO A 109 1.45 -1.02 -19.56
N LEU A 110 0.73 -1.62 -18.61
CA LEU A 110 -0.64 -2.06 -18.86
C LEU A 110 -1.38 -0.78 -19.23
N GLN A 111 -1.43 -0.50 -20.54
CA GLN A 111 -2.20 0.60 -21.08
C GLN A 111 -3.65 0.26 -20.80
N VAL A 112 -4.15 0.73 -19.65
CA VAL A 112 -5.58 0.67 -19.35
C VAL A 112 -6.24 1.61 -20.35
N ARG A 113 -6.62 1.04 -21.50
CA ARG A 113 -7.32 1.79 -22.55
C ARG A 113 -8.57 2.39 -21.92
N THR A 114 -8.71 3.69 -22.08
CA THR A 114 -9.93 4.40 -21.67
C THR A 114 -11.13 3.85 -22.45
N SER A 115 -12.35 4.03 -21.94
CA SER A 115 -13.58 3.55 -22.60
C SER A 115 -13.62 3.98 -24.07
N THR A 116 -13.30 5.26 -24.33
CA THR A 116 -13.27 5.84 -25.67
C THR A 116 -12.19 5.23 -26.58
N GLN A 117 -11.05 4.83 -26.02
CA GLN A 117 -10.00 4.13 -26.78
C GLN A 117 -10.40 2.70 -27.13
N ARG A 118 -11.20 2.02 -26.28
CA ARG A 118 -11.76 0.70 -26.60
C ARG A 118 -12.82 0.79 -27.69
N GLU A 119 -13.72 1.75 -27.58
CA GLU A 119 -14.79 1.98 -28.56
C GLU A 119 -14.24 2.28 -29.95
N LYS A 120 -13.22 3.14 -30.06
CA LYS A 120 -12.55 3.41 -31.34
C LYS A 120 -11.80 2.20 -31.90
N ALA A 121 -11.23 1.37 -31.03
CA ALA A 121 -10.54 0.15 -31.46
C ALA A 121 -11.52 -0.89 -32.00
N LEU A 122 -12.69 -1.04 -31.37
CA LEU A 122 -13.79 -1.88 -31.85
C LEU A 122 -14.30 -1.39 -33.19
N ALA A 123 -14.63 -0.11 -33.30
CA ALA A 123 -15.12 0.48 -34.56
C ALA A 123 -14.11 0.36 -35.71
N ARG A 124 -12.80 0.31 -35.41
CA ARG A 124 -11.77 0.07 -36.43
C ARG A 124 -11.71 -1.40 -36.83
N ALA A 125 -11.80 -2.31 -35.86
CA ALA A 125 -11.82 -3.75 -36.13
C ALA A 125 -13.06 -4.15 -36.97
N GLU A 126 -14.22 -3.59 -36.66
CA GLU A 126 -15.46 -3.78 -37.43
C GLU A 126 -15.29 -3.38 -38.91
N ARG A 127 -14.69 -2.21 -39.18
CA ARG A 127 -14.43 -1.78 -40.57
C ARG A 127 -13.46 -2.69 -41.33
N GLU A 128 -12.47 -3.23 -40.64
CA GLU A 128 -11.52 -4.17 -41.25
C GLU A 128 -12.20 -5.51 -41.53
N LEU A 129 -13.11 -5.98 -40.67
CA LEU A 129 -13.92 -7.18 -40.91
C LEU A 129 -14.87 -7.00 -42.10
N ASP A 130 -15.59 -5.87 -42.15
CA ASP A 130 -16.46 -5.52 -43.29
C ASP A 130 -15.67 -5.50 -44.61
N LYS A 131 -14.43 -4.99 -44.57
CA LYS A 131 -13.56 -4.93 -45.74
C LYS A 131 -13.05 -6.31 -46.17
N LEU A 132 -12.95 -7.25 -45.24
CA LEU A 132 -12.59 -8.65 -45.50
C LEU A 132 -13.82 -9.52 -45.86
N GLY A 133 -15.04 -8.98 -45.73
CA GLY A 133 -16.28 -9.64 -46.12
C GLY A 133 -16.66 -10.82 -45.22
N VAL A 134 -16.26 -10.78 -43.94
CA VAL A 134 -16.58 -11.80 -42.91
C VAL A 134 -17.56 -11.21 -41.89
#